data_AF-A0A2A4IW98-F1
#
_entry.id   AF-A0A2A4IW98-F1
#
_cell.length_a   1.000
_cell.length_b   1.000
_cell.length_c   1.000
_cell.angle_alpha   90.00
_cell.angle_beta   90.00
_cell.angle_gamma   90.00
#
_symmetry.space_group_name_H-M   'P 1'
#
loop_
_entity.id
_entity.type
_entity.pdbx_description
1 polymer ?
#
loop_
_entity_poly.entity_id
_entity_poly.type
_entity_poly.pdbx_seq_one_letter_code
_entity_poly.pdbx_strand_id
1 'polypeptide(L)'
;MSSTTFTYEENNIVKTILSGCNVLVNFLMGAIVALPILFAVVKDFNEPSAPADIIMLHILLCVPGYQLLMSHSFLSLCPYNSWSSTLKKTNQRRAHWILQLLASGMAISGSIIIMIYKDTNFKLESFLM
;
A
#
# COMPACT_ATOMS: atom_id res chain seq x y z
N MET A 1 -15.98 32.03 31.89
CA MET A 1 -14.62 31.91 31.30
C MET A 1 -14.05 30.49 31.35
N SER A 2 -14.84 29.45 31.65
CA SER A 2 -14.34 28.05 31.73
C SER A 2 -14.76 27.14 30.56
N SER A 3 -15.80 27.48 29.81
CA SER A 3 -16.32 26.60 28.74
C SER A 3 -15.42 26.55 27.51
N THR A 4 -14.74 27.64 27.18
CA THR A 4 -13.82 27.73 26.03
C THR A 4 -12.46 27.08 26.31
N THR A 5 -12.04 27.02 27.56
CA THR A 5 -10.78 26.34 27.95
C THR A 5 -10.96 24.83 28.04
N PHE A 6 -12.10 24.35 28.53
CA PHE A 6 -12.41 22.92 28.58
C PHE A 6 -12.51 22.30 27.17
N THR A 7 -13.20 22.98 26.25
CA THR A 7 -13.29 22.55 24.85
C THR A 7 -11.96 22.61 24.10
N TYR A 8 -11.03 23.46 24.52
CA TYR A 8 -9.68 23.54 23.94
C TYR A 8 -8.81 22.35 24.37
N GLU A 9 -8.81 22.02 25.66
CA GLU A 9 -8.09 20.86 26.22
C GLU A 9 -8.59 19.54 25.62
N GLU A 10 -9.90 19.34 25.54
CA GLU A 10 -10.50 18.14 24.95
C GLU A 10 -10.10 17.97 23.47
N ASN A 11 -10.07 19.07 22.70
CA ASN A 11 -9.59 19.06 21.32
C ASN A 11 -8.11 18.70 21.18
N ASN A 12 -7.25 19.05 22.14
CA ASN A 12 -5.83 18.74 22.09
C ASN A 12 -5.54 17.27 22.42
N ILE A 13 -6.31 16.69 23.35
CA ILE A 13 -6.22 15.26 23.68
C ILE A 13 -6.62 14.42 22.46
N VAL A 14 -7.74 14.75 21.81
CA VAL A 14 -8.22 14.04 20.61
C VAL A 14 -7.20 14.10 19.47
N LYS A 15 -6.57 15.26 19.25
CA LYS A 15 -5.50 15.43 18.25
C LYS A 15 -4.29 14.54 18.54
N THR A 16 -3.90 14.46 19.80
CA THR A 16 -2.73 13.66 20.23
C THR A 16 -2.98 12.17 20.02
N ILE A 17 -4.16 11.68 20.41
CA ILE A 17 -4.56 10.27 20.21
C ILE A 17 -4.61 9.94 18.71
N LEU A 18 -5.22 10.81 17.92
CA LEU A 18 -5.36 10.60 16.48
C LEU A 18 -4.00 10.58 15.77
N SER A 19 -3.07 11.46 16.16
CA SER A 19 -1.69 11.44 15.67
C SER A 19 -0.95 10.15 16.07
N GLY A 20 -1.15 9.68 17.31
CA GLY A 20 -0.58 8.42 17.79
C GLY A 20 -1.09 7.21 17.00
N CYS A 21 -2.41 7.11 16.80
CA CYS A 21 -3.02 6.08 15.95
C CYS A 21 -2.50 6.12 14.51
N ASN A 22 -2.27 7.32 13.96
CA ASN A 22 -1.76 7.48 12.60
C ASN A 22 -0.34 6.92 12.42
N VAL A 23 0.54 7.20 13.39
CA VAL A 23 1.91 6.65 13.41
C VAL A 23 1.87 5.13 13.57
N LEU A 24 1.00 4.63 14.45
CA LEU A 24 0.84 3.19 14.67
C LEU A 24 0.36 2.48 13.39
N VAL A 25 -0.64 3.02 12.69
CA VAL A 25 -1.11 2.47 11.41
C VAL A 25 0.01 2.46 10.38
N ASN A 26 0.78 3.54 10.24
CA ASN A 26 1.92 3.55 9.31
C ASN A 26 2.98 2.50 9.65
N PHE A 27 3.25 2.30 10.94
CA PHE A 27 4.19 1.29 11.40
C PHE A 27 3.69 -0.14 11.09
N LEU A 28 2.42 -0.43 11.38
CA LEU A 28 1.82 -1.73 11.07
C LEU A 28 1.76 -1.99 9.56
N MET A 29 1.40 -0.98 8.76
CA MET A 29 1.39 -1.09 7.30
C MET A 29 2.79 -1.36 6.76
N GLY A 30 3.81 -0.70 7.30
CA GLY A 30 5.22 -0.98 6.99
C GLY A 30 5.61 -2.42 7.35
N ALA A 31 5.22 -2.92 8.53
CA ALA A 31 5.51 -4.28 8.96
C ALA A 31 4.83 -5.34 8.07
N ILE A 32 3.55 -5.14 7.71
CA ILE A 32 2.78 -6.04 6.84
C ILE A 32 3.42 -6.18 5.46
N VAL A 33 4.06 -5.13 4.96
CA VAL A 33 4.69 -5.14 3.63
C VAL A 33 6.17 -5.53 3.68
N ALA A 34 6.87 -5.26 4.79
CA ALA A 34 8.24 -5.71 4.97
C ALA A 34 8.35 -7.24 5.00
N LEU A 35 7.36 -7.95 5.57
CA LEU A 35 7.35 -9.42 5.64
C LEU A 35 7.35 -10.11 4.26
N PRO A 36 6.40 -9.83 3.33
CA PRO A 36 6.39 -10.44 2.01
C PRO A 36 7.58 -10.01 1.16
N ILE A 37 8.07 -8.78 1.30
CA ILE A 37 9.29 -8.32 0.61
C ILE A 37 10.51 -9.10 1.10
N LEU A 38 10.69 -9.20 2.42
CA LEU A 38 11.79 -9.94 3.02
C LEU A 38 11.71 -11.43 2.63
N PHE A 39 10.53 -12.02 2.65
CA PHE A 39 10.33 -13.41 2.24
C PHE A 39 10.66 -13.64 0.76
N ALA A 40 10.25 -12.73 -0.13
CA ALA A 40 10.59 -12.82 -1.55
C ALA A 40 12.09 -12.70 -1.78
N VAL A 41 12.75 -11.72 -1.15
CA VAL A 41 14.21 -11.53 -1.25
C VAL A 41 14.97 -12.74 -0.70
N VAL A 42 14.58 -13.26 0.47
CA VAL A 42 15.23 -14.43 1.07
C VAL A 42 15.03 -15.70 0.22
N LYS A 43 13.89 -15.85 -0.47
CA LYS A 43 13.65 -16.99 -1.37
C LYS A 43 14.45 -16.88 -2.67
N ASP A 44 14.47 -15.70 -3.29
CA ASP A 44 15.23 -15.41 -4.50
C ASP A 44 16.74 -15.67 -4.31
N PHE A 45 17.30 -15.31 -3.15
CA PHE A 45 18.71 -15.56 -2.83
C PHE A 45 19.05 -17.05 -2.58
N ASN A 46 18.09 -17.90 -2.21
CA ASN A 46 18.37 -19.28 -1.81
C ASN A 46 18.16 -20.32 -2.93
N GLU A 47 17.20 -20.13 -3.84
CA GLU A 47 16.91 -21.09 -4.93
C GLU A 47 16.51 -20.34 -6.22
N PRO A 48 17.44 -20.14 -7.19
CA PRO A 48 17.13 -19.53 -8.48
C PRO A 48 16.32 -20.50 -9.34
N SER A 49 15.00 -20.55 -9.14
CA SER A 49 14.08 -21.45 -9.83
C SER A 49 13.06 -20.68 -10.66
N ALA A 50 13.36 -20.61 -11.96
CA ALA A 50 12.80 -19.72 -12.98
C ALA A 50 11.25 -19.60 -13.14
N PRO A 51 10.37 -20.56 -12.73
CA PRO A 51 8.92 -20.38 -12.84
C PRO A 51 8.23 -19.85 -11.57
N ALA A 52 8.82 -20.01 -10.38
CA ALA A 52 8.22 -19.55 -9.12
C ALA A 52 8.43 -18.05 -8.89
N ASP A 53 9.51 -17.50 -9.45
CA ASP A 53 9.92 -16.10 -9.30
C ASP A 53 8.88 -15.12 -9.86
N ILE A 54 8.16 -15.48 -10.92
CA ILE A 54 7.24 -14.56 -11.59
C ILE A 54 5.95 -14.37 -10.80
N ILE A 55 5.46 -15.42 -10.16
CA ILE A 55 4.30 -15.33 -9.25
C ILE A 55 4.71 -14.57 -7.98
N MET A 56 5.92 -14.81 -7.46
CA MET A 56 6.47 -14.03 -6.36
C MET A 56 6.63 -12.55 -6.71
N LEU A 57 7.13 -12.23 -7.90
CA LEU A 57 7.28 -10.87 -8.40
C LEU A 57 5.94 -10.16 -8.54
N HIS A 58 4.89 -10.87 -8.99
CA HIS A 58 3.53 -10.33 -8.99
C HIS A 58 3.05 -9.98 -7.59
N ILE A 59 3.19 -10.90 -6.62
CA ILE A 59 2.79 -10.65 -5.23
C ILE A 59 3.63 -9.49 -4.66
N LEU A 60 4.91 -9.43 -4.98
CA LEU A 60 5.84 -8.38 -4.56
C LEU A 60 5.50 -7.01 -5.13
N LEU A 61 4.97 -6.91 -6.36
CA LEU A 61 4.54 -5.64 -6.95
C LEU A 61 3.10 -5.28 -6.55
N CYS A 62 2.22 -6.27 -6.38
CA CYS A 62 0.79 -6.05 -6.15
C CYS A 62 0.50 -5.71 -4.68
N VAL A 63 1.15 -6.40 -3.74
CA VAL A 63 0.94 -6.20 -2.29
C VAL A 63 1.34 -4.80 -1.81
N PRO A 64 2.54 -4.26 -2.07
CA PRO A 64 2.84 -2.87 -1.70
C PRO A 64 1.96 -1.86 -2.43
N GLY A 65 1.51 -2.15 -3.66
CA GLY A 65 0.62 -1.28 -4.43
C GLY A 65 -0.75 -1.13 -3.79
N TYR A 66 -1.39 -2.25 -3.44
CA TYR A 66 -2.69 -2.22 -2.77
C TYR A 66 -2.60 -1.87 -1.30
N GLN A 67 -1.58 -2.34 -0.59
CA GLN A 67 -1.51 -2.21 0.85
C GLN A 67 -0.87 -0.86 1.23
N LEU A 68 0.34 -0.52 0.76
CA LEU A 68 1.02 0.72 1.15
C LEU A 68 0.50 1.95 0.41
N LEU A 69 0.38 1.93 -0.92
CA LEU A 69 0.03 3.15 -1.67
C LEU A 69 -1.43 3.56 -1.41
N MET A 70 -2.35 2.59 -1.27
CA MET A 70 -3.74 2.87 -0.96
C MET A 70 -3.96 3.33 0.49
N SER A 71 -3.24 2.76 1.46
CA SER A 71 -3.33 3.26 2.85
C SER A 71 -2.77 4.67 2.96
N HIS A 72 -1.68 4.96 2.25
CA HIS A 72 -1.03 6.26 2.26
C HIS A 72 -1.88 7.33 1.55
N SER A 73 -2.67 6.94 0.54
CA SER A 73 -3.64 7.83 -0.10
C SER A 73 -4.80 8.21 0.83
N PHE A 74 -5.24 7.31 1.70
CA PHE A 74 -6.27 7.58 2.71
C PHE A 74 -5.71 8.48 3.83
N LEU A 75 -4.48 8.20 4.27
CA LEU A 75 -3.79 9.02 5.27
C LEU A 75 -3.53 10.45 4.81
N SER A 76 -3.26 10.65 3.51
CA SER A 76 -3.10 11.98 2.91
C SER A 76 -4.37 12.83 2.98
N LEU A 77 -5.55 12.24 3.21
CA LEU A 77 -6.81 12.94 3.38
C LEU A 77 -7.09 13.33 4.84
N CYS A 78 -6.38 12.75 5.82
CA CYS A 78 -6.60 13.06 7.22
C CYS A 78 -6.12 14.49 7.54
N PRO A 79 -7.04 15.44 7.85
CA PRO A 79 -6.70 16.85 8.08
C PRO A 79 -6.00 17.09 9.43
N TYR A 80 -5.88 16.05 10.26
CA TYR A 80 -5.33 16.10 11.61
C TYR A 80 -3.88 15.62 11.71
N ASN A 81 -3.26 15.21 10.60
CA ASN A 81 -1.85 14.81 10.62
C ASN A 81 -0.95 16.06 10.55
N SER A 82 0.03 16.17 11.46
CA SER A 82 0.94 17.34 11.60
C SER A 82 1.62 17.79 10.30
N TRP A 83 1.72 16.93 9.30
CA TRP A 83 2.26 17.25 7.98
C TRP A 83 1.32 18.07 7.09
N SER A 84 0.00 17.93 7.24
CA SER A 84 -0.99 18.58 6.37
C SER A 84 -1.73 19.76 7.00
N SER A 85 -1.37 20.16 8.22
CA SER A 85 -1.96 21.32 8.90
C SER A 85 -1.75 22.65 8.15
N THR A 86 -0.81 22.67 7.19
CA THR A 86 -0.44 23.86 6.40
C THR A 86 -1.01 23.87 4.96
N LEU A 87 -1.67 22.81 4.49
CA LEU A 87 -2.06 22.69 3.07
C LEU A 87 -3.58 22.61 2.85
N LYS A 88 -4.07 23.47 1.94
CA LYS A 88 -5.48 23.54 1.48
C LYS A 88 -6.02 22.15 1.09
N LYS A 89 -7.26 21.86 1.50
CA LYS A 89 -8.05 20.64 1.17
C LYS A 89 -8.03 20.25 -0.33
N THR A 90 -7.86 21.23 -1.23
CA THR A 90 -7.72 21.00 -2.67
C THR A 90 -6.45 20.22 -3.04
N ASN A 91 -5.32 20.46 -2.37
CA ASN A 91 -4.06 19.77 -2.66
C ASN A 91 -4.07 18.34 -2.12
N GLN A 92 -4.78 18.08 -1.02
CA GLN A 92 -4.98 16.74 -0.46
C GLN A 92 -5.74 15.83 -1.44
N ARG A 93 -6.75 16.37 -2.12
CA ARG A 93 -7.54 15.61 -3.11
C ARG A 93 -6.73 15.24 -4.35
N ARG A 94 -5.80 16.12 -4.77
CA ARG A 94 -4.87 15.85 -5.88
C ARG A 94 -3.87 14.75 -5.51
N ALA A 95 -3.28 14.83 -4.31
CA ALA A 95 -2.37 13.81 -3.81
C ALA A 95 -3.05 12.44 -3.74
N HIS A 96 -4.29 12.38 -3.22
CA HIS A 96 -5.08 11.15 -3.18
C HIS A 96 -5.25 10.53 -4.57
N TRP A 97 -5.69 11.32 -5.57
CA TRP A 97 -5.91 10.81 -6.93
C TRP A 97 -4.63 10.31 -7.60
N ILE A 98 -3.50 10.99 -7.39
CA ILE A 98 -2.19 10.59 -7.93
C ILE A 98 -1.70 9.28 -7.31
N LEU A 99 -1.84 9.15 -5.99
CA LEU A 99 -1.48 7.92 -5.26
C LEU A 99 -2.35 6.74 -5.68
N GLN A 100 -3.65 6.97 -5.92
CA GLN A 100 -4.58 5.94 -6.40
C GLN A 100 -4.23 5.48 -7.83
N LEU A 101 -3.86 6.43 -8.70
CA LEU A 101 -3.44 6.14 -10.07
C LEU A 101 -2.16 5.30 -10.09
N LEU A 102 -1.19 5.63 -9.24
CA LEU A 102 0.04 4.85 -9.07
C LEU A 102 -0.22 3.44 -8.55
N ALA A 103 -1.08 3.30 -7.54
CA ALA A 103 -1.48 1.99 -7.01
C ALA A 103 -2.10 1.10 -8.09
N SER A 104 -3.01 1.66 -8.89
CA SER A 104 -3.65 0.95 -9.99
C SER A 104 -2.64 0.54 -11.07
N GLY A 105 -1.73 1.44 -11.47
CA GLY A 105 -0.69 1.15 -12.46
C GLY A 105 0.23 0.00 -12.03
N MET A 106 0.60 -0.05 -10.75
CA MET A 106 1.46 -1.11 -10.22
C MET A 106 0.75 -2.47 -10.18
N ALA A 107 -0.54 -2.48 -9.80
CA ALA A 107 -1.36 -3.70 -9.82
C ALA A 107 -1.59 -4.24 -11.25
N ILE A 108 -1.85 -3.34 -12.20
CA ILE A 108 -2.01 -3.69 -13.61
C ILE A 108 -0.70 -4.24 -14.18
N SER A 109 0.43 -3.60 -13.90
CA SER A 109 1.76 -4.05 -14.34
C SER A 109 2.09 -5.45 -13.81
N GLY A 110 1.85 -5.70 -12.52
CA GLY A 110 2.02 -7.04 -11.93
C GLY A 110 1.13 -8.09 -12.59
N SER A 111 -0.10 -7.73 -12.97
CA SER A 111 -1.06 -8.65 -13.62
C SER A 111 -0.67 -8.98 -15.06
N ILE A 112 -0.16 -7.99 -15.80
CA ILE A 112 0.32 -8.16 -17.19
C ILE A 112 1.53 -9.10 -17.22
N ILE A 113 2.46 -9.00 -16.27
CA ILE A 113 3.64 -9.88 -16.18
C ILE A 113 3.24 -11.36 -16.04
N ILE A 114 2.24 -11.67 -15.20
CA ILE A 114 1.70 -13.03 -15.09
C ILE A 114 1.05 -13.46 -16.40
N MET A 115 0.28 -12.58 -17.03
CA MET A 115 -0.45 -12.90 -18.26
C MET A 115 0.49 -13.29 -19.40
N ILE A 116 1.60 -12.57 -19.56
CA ILE A 116 2.63 -12.87 -20.58
C ILE A 116 3.32 -14.21 -20.29
N TYR A 117 3.61 -14.51 -19.01
CA TYR A 117 4.29 -15.75 -18.65
C TYR A 117 3.38 -16.99 -18.71
N LYS A 118 2.08 -16.83 -18.43
CA LYS A 118 1.11 -17.94 -18.37
C LYS A 118 0.63 -18.41 -19.75
N ASP A 119 0.92 -17.67 -20.81
CA ASP A 119 0.46 -17.95 -22.18
C ASP A 119 0.98 -19.29 -22.77
N THR A 120 1.99 -19.91 -22.15
CA THR A 120 2.59 -21.18 -22.60
C THR A 120 1.85 -22.46 -22.16
N ASN A 121 0.72 -22.39 -21.46
CA ASN A 121 0.05 -23.60 -20.91
C ASN A 121 -1.14 -24.16 -21.69
N PHE A 122 -1.48 -23.63 -22.88
CA PHE A 122 -2.40 -24.35 -23.78
C PHE A 122 -1.65 -25.43 -24.57
N LYS A 123 -1.11 -26.45 -23.89
CA LYS A 123 -0.87 -27.74 -24.54
C LYS A 123 -2.21 -28.40 -24.79
N LEU A 124 -2.75 -28.19 -25.99
CA LEU A 124 -3.92 -28.88 -26.56
C LEU A 124 -3.58 -30.35 -26.96
N GLU A 125 -2.65 -31.02 -26.27
CA GLU A 125 -2.11 -32.32 -26.69
C GLU A 125 -2.42 -33.49 -25.76
N SER A 126 -3.38 -33.34 -24.83
CA SER A 126 -3.83 -34.44 -23.95
C SER A 126 -5.29 -34.86 -24.15
N PHE A 127 -5.90 -34.51 -25.29
CA PHE A 127 -7.27 -34.92 -25.65
C PHE A 127 -7.33 -35.77 -26.93
N LEU A 128 -6.19 -36.18 -27.48
CA LEU A 128 -6.08 -37.04 -28.67
C LEU A 128 -5.03 -38.15 -28.53
N MET A 129 -4.93 -38.74 -27.33
CA MET A 129 -4.35 -40.07 -27.13
C MET A 129 -5.17 -40.81 -26.07
#